data_AF-A0A9P5TSK4-F1
#
_entry.id   AF-A0A9P5TSK4-F1
#
_cell.length_a   1.000
_cell.length_b   1.000
_cell.length_c   1.000
_cell.angle_alpha   90.00
_cell.angle_beta   90.00
_cell.angle_gamma   90.00
#
_symmetry.space_group_name_H-M   'P 1'
#
loop_
_entity.id
_entity.type
_entity.pdbx_description
1 polymer ?
#
loop_
_entity_poly.entity_id
_entity_poly.type
_entity_poly.pdbx_seq_one_letter_code
_entity_poly.pdbx_strand_id
1 'polypeptide(L)'
;MALAEREDRPRVVPVYSFEQLIRNSEAWVREQEDVVSWTRPGRPGEKIEGKEKDPWEVPESWPPESVFSPSAYPSPWPFEPFKKQWWHPQEKFGNFIHTPKLQQYIPQHLLPETLVVHDPYDILGARGNYFNGTPWIAKDDIARIYKLKPSNTKQPREIQDIKEYEEEITRVKNVREAFLAKPHSRAEMPDGMVYQSETTKDFHLGPCKPPVFIVFPSKPPQPPAKTAHLYVTPAARLGSGNHSYVYQAEFEVPRSFLASEEICSECVLQDVKRILEEEDGPNGERRDARWDELSGRYTVKVRGTPARSVMLGDEVHKFKPDSRKVEVVYDGPYRAIEAKVGYQNLERGPYCEHFRKDRIHPLTTKVQVAAKISMEDDDHLYYEANNYRAFPKDFFEHYNGFNLVRPVTEPTPVGAIVPQFYGYYVLDKDDERNKEWADDYLSPILLVEDCGTSIDPDDLSQDDTRECISLFYRMHAVDYYHGSPYRRNIVRQPGPLNEHPLVRQANATAAVPGTSRMGTNWSYRLIDFGRTRHKTKTDYDDYSWTMDWETGKMRSWLRGGSLS
;
A
#
# COMPACT_ATOMS: atom_id res chain seq x y z
N MET A 1 5.35 -20.15 10.44
CA MET A 1 4.07 -20.87 10.66
C MET A 1 3.24 -20.39 11.86
N ALA A 2 3.67 -19.43 12.70
CA ALA A 2 3.05 -19.18 14.02
C ALA A 2 1.75 -18.31 14.06
N LEU A 3 1.30 -17.69 12.96
CA LEU A 3 0.07 -16.87 12.94
C LEU A 3 -1.10 -17.53 12.18
N ALA A 4 -0.83 -18.48 11.29
CA ALA A 4 -1.86 -19.11 10.45
C ALA A 4 -2.77 -20.09 11.23
N GLU A 5 -2.32 -20.60 12.39
CA GLU A 5 -3.07 -21.59 13.19
C GLU A 5 -4.06 -20.99 14.21
N ARG A 6 -4.17 -19.65 14.30
CA ARG A 6 -5.05 -18.97 15.29
C ARG A 6 -6.34 -18.41 14.70
N GLU A 7 -6.52 -18.43 13.39
CA GLU A 7 -7.64 -17.79 12.72
C GLU A 7 -8.49 -18.85 12.00
N ASP A 8 -9.68 -19.12 12.55
CA ASP A 8 -10.57 -20.20 12.05
C ASP A 8 -11.18 -19.91 10.66
N ARG A 9 -10.94 -18.73 10.07
CA ARG A 9 -11.48 -18.34 8.76
C ARG A 9 -10.43 -17.67 7.88
N PRO A 10 -10.39 -17.99 6.58
CA PRO A 10 -9.64 -17.22 5.60
C PRO A 10 -10.03 -15.75 5.67
N ARG A 11 -9.03 -14.87 5.74
CA ARG A 11 -9.20 -13.43 5.69
C ARG A 11 -8.08 -12.80 4.88
N VAL A 12 -8.35 -11.63 4.33
CA VAL A 12 -7.34 -10.82 3.66
C VAL A 12 -6.28 -10.40 4.68
N VAL A 13 -5.03 -10.58 4.31
CA VAL A 13 -3.84 -10.10 5.00
C VAL A 13 -3.35 -8.88 4.23
N PRO A 14 -3.42 -7.67 4.80
CA PRO A 14 -2.91 -6.51 4.10
C PRO A 14 -1.40 -6.64 3.91
N VAL A 15 -0.90 -6.05 2.83
CA VAL A 15 0.53 -5.76 2.71
C VAL A 15 0.96 -4.81 3.84
N TYR A 16 2.27 -4.69 4.07
CA TYR A 16 2.80 -3.76 5.06
C TYR A 16 2.19 -2.35 4.89
N SER A 17 1.90 -1.66 5.99
CA SER A 17 1.24 -0.35 5.96
C SER A 17 2.06 0.67 5.17
N PHE A 18 1.56 1.00 3.99
CA PHE A 18 2.20 1.96 3.10
C PHE A 18 2.21 3.36 3.70
N GLU A 19 1.12 3.74 4.34
CA GLU A 19 1.01 4.97 5.12
C GLU A 19 2.13 5.08 6.18
N GLN A 20 2.45 3.98 6.86
CA GLN A 20 3.54 3.98 7.83
C GLN A 20 4.91 4.18 7.15
N LEU A 21 5.13 3.65 5.93
CA LEU A 21 6.36 3.91 5.16
C LEU A 21 6.50 5.38 4.79
N ILE A 22 5.41 6.00 4.31
CA ILE A 22 5.39 7.44 3.99
C ILE A 22 5.78 8.24 5.24
N ARG A 23 5.08 8.00 6.35
CA ARG A 23 5.30 8.73 7.61
C ARG A 23 6.70 8.52 8.17
N ASN A 24 7.23 7.30 8.11
CA ASN A 24 8.59 6.99 8.55
C ASN A 24 9.63 7.69 7.66
N SER A 25 9.41 7.72 6.34
CA SER A 25 10.28 8.45 5.41
C SER A 25 10.26 9.95 5.68
N GLU A 26 9.07 10.52 5.91
CA GLU A 26 8.91 11.94 6.27
C GLU A 26 9.62 12.26 7.60
N ALA A 27 9.46 11.40 8.61
CA ALA A 27 10.12 11.55 9.91
C ALA A 27 11.64 11.46 9.79
N TRP A 28 12.14 10.49 9.04
CA TRP A 28 13.58 10.35 8.83
C TRP A 28 14.17 11.57 8.12
N VAL A 29 13.50 12.12 7.11
CA VAL A 29 13.99 13.33 6.42
C VAL A 29 14.13 14.48 7.41
N ARG A 30 13.12 14.68 8.28
CA ARG A 30 13.18 15.69 9.35
C ARG A 30 14.36 15.46 10.30
N GLU A 31 14.58 14.24 10.76
CA GLU A 31 15.68 13.90 11.68
C GLU A 31 17.06 14.13 11.06
N GLN A 32 17.21 13.94 9.75
CA GLN A 32 18.50 14.06 9.05
C GLN A 32 18.80 15.48 8.59
N GLU A 33 17.79 16.32 8.39
CA GLU A 33 17.96 17.75 8.09
C GLU A 33 18.53 18.57 9.27
N ASP A 34 18.58 18.00 10.47
CA ASP A 34 19.40 18.56 11.56
C ASP A 34 20.91 18.33 11.40
N VAL A 35 21.32 17.52 10.42
CA VAL A 35 22.73 17.16 10.17
C VAL A 35 23.27 17.70 8.83
N VAL A 36 22.41 18.20 7.92
CA VAL A 36 22.83 18.72 6.60
C VAL A 36 22.55 20.23 6.49
N SER A 37 23.59 21.00 6.12
CA SER A 37 23.61 22.46 6.17
C SER A 37 22.58 23.13 5.24
N TRP A 38 21.78 24.01 5.84
CA TRP A 38 20.91 24.96 5.16
C TRP A 38 21.73 26.09 4.57
N THR A 39 22.21 25.91 3.34
CA THR A 39 22.76 27.03 2.56
C THR A 39 22.24 26.95 1.14
N ARG A 40 21.68 28.07 0.64
CA ARG A 40 21.81 28.41 -0.79
C ARG A 40 23.26 28.11 -1.21
N PRO A 41 23.54 27.62 -2.44
CA PRO A 41 24.91 27.43 -2.88
C PRO A 41 25.69 28.73 -2.67
N GLY A 42 26.52 28.75 -1.62
CA GLY A 42 27.30 29.92 -1.22
C GLY A 42 28.29 30.19 -2.34
N ARG A 43 28.45 31.47 -2.70
CA ARG A 43 29.56 31.85 -3.57
C ARG A 43 30.86 31.45 -2.87
N PRO A 44 31.88 30.95 -3.60
CA PRO A 44 33.16 30.58 -3.01
C PRO A 44 33.72 31.75 -2.17
N GLY A 45 33.82 31.57 -0.85
CA GLY A 45 34.39 32.55 0.09
C GLY A 45 33.47 33.10 1.18
N GLU A 46 32.18 32.77 1.19
CA GLU A 46 31.24 33.27 2.20
C GLU A 46 31.29 32.42 3.50
N LYS A 47 31.70 33.02 4.62
CA LYS A 47 31.61 32.39 5.94
C LYS A 47 30.16 32.45 6.41
N ILE A 48 29.52 31.29 6.56
CA ILE A 48 28.15 31.19 7.08
C ILE A 48 28.22 31.08 8.59
N GLU A 49 27.82 32.15 9.29
CA GLU A 49 27.50 32.09 10.71
C GLU A 49 26.14 31.40 10.89
N GLY A 50 26.08 30.41 11.78
CA GLY A 50 24.88 29.61 12.03
C GLY A 50 23.75 30.46 12.61
N LYS A 51 22.81 30.87 11.76
CA LYS A 51 21.52 31.38 12.19
C LYS A 51 20.65 30.21 12.65
N GLU A 52 19.98 30.38 13.78
CA GLU A 52 18.82 29.57 14.17
C GLU A 52 17.88 29.44 12.99
N LYS A 53 17.46 28.20 12.69
CA LYS A 53 16.62 27.88 11.54
C LYS A 53 15.20 28.36 11.85
N ASP A 54 14.68 29.28 11.04
CA ASP A 54 13.26 29.63 11.11
C ASP A 54 12.43 28.38 10.71
N PRO A 55 11.44 27.95 11.52
CA PRO A 55 10.57 26.85 11.15
C PRO A 55 9.84 27.18 9.85
N TRP A 56 9.61 26.18 8.99
CA TRP A 56 8.82 26.40 7.78
C TRP A 56 7.44 26.94 8.16
N GLU A 57 7.11 28.12 7.65
CA GLU A 57 5.81 28.75 7.83
C GLU A 57 4.93 28.46 6.62
N VAL A 58 3.66 28.12 6.89
CA VAL A 58 2.65 27.97 5.85
C VAL A 58 2.52 29.31 5.13
N PRO A 59 2.69 29.37 3.79
CA PRO A 59 2.53 30.60 3.02
C PRO A 59 1.18 31.26 3.29
N GLU A 60 1.11 32.60 3.23
CA GLU A 60 -0.15 33.34 3.43
C GLU A 60 -1.25 32.93 2.44
N SER A 61 -0.87 32.54 1.22
CA SER A 61 -1.78 32.10 0.14
C SER A 61 -2.08 30.60 0.18
N TRP A 62 -2.49 30.08 1.35
CA TRP A 62 -2.78 28.67 1.56
C TRP A 62 -4.29 28.39 1.65
N PRO A 63 -4.82 27.30 1.05
CA PRO A 63 -4.12 26.22 0.35
C PRO A 63 -3.61 26.63 -1.05
N PRO A 64 -2.57 25.95 -1.57
CA PRO A 64 -2.08 26.21 -2.91
C PRO A 64 -3.12 25.81 -3.97
N GLU A 65 -3.06 26.43 -5.15
CA GLU A 65 -3.95 26.11 -6.29
C GLU A 65 -3.87 24.64 -6.71
N SER A 66 -2.67 24.05 -6.59
CA SER A 66 -2.40 22.64 -6.84
C SER A 66 -1.49 22.09 -5.75
N VAL A 67 -1.74 20.84 -5.35
CA VAL A 67 -0.85 20.10 -4.42
C VAL A 67 0.54 19.86 -5.03
N PHE A 68 0.68 19.94 -6.35
CA PHE A 68 1.95 19.82 -7.07
C PHE A 68 2.65 21.16 -7.29
N SER A 69 2.08 22.27 -6.82
CA SER A 69 2.71 23.60 -6.92
C SER A 69 4.04 23.61 -6.16
N PRO A 70 5.09 24.32 -6.65
CA PRO A 70 6.32 24.52 -5.89
C PRO A 70 6.09 25.08 -4.48
N SER A 71 5.02 25.88 -4.28
CA SER A 71 4.64 26.42 -2.96
C SER A 71 4.06 25.38 -1.99
N ALA A 72 3.70 24.19 -2.48
CA ALA A 72 3.14 23.09 -1.69
C ALA A 72 4.22 22.22 -1.02
N TYR A 73 5.49 22.46 -1.33
CA TYR A 73 6.61 21.68 -0.82
C TYR A 73 7.38 22.46 0.26
N PRO A 74 7.39 21.98 1.51
CA PRO A 74 8.38 22.42 2.47
C PRO A 74 9.76 21.94 2.02
N SER A 75 10.83 22.67 2.36
CA SER A 75 12.19 22.18 2.16
C SER A 75 12.41 20.89 2.98
N PRO A 76 13.12 19.87 2.46
CA PRO A 76 13.91 19.82 1.22
C PRO A 76 13.12 19.31 0.01
N TRP A 77 11.81 19.14 0.14
CA TRP A 77 10.98 18.66 -0.95
C TRP A 77 10.79 19.74 -2.04
N PRO A 78 10.47 19.34 -3.28
CA PRO A 78 10.41 17.95 -3.77
C PRO A 78 11.82 17.37 -4.00
N PHE A 79 11.94 16.05 -3.83
CA PHE A 79 13.19 15.36 -4.18
C PHE A 79 13.37 15.24 -5.69
N GLU A 80 14.63 15.33 -6.11
CA GLU A 80 15.03 15.08 -7.51
C GLU A 80 14.66 13.64 -7.92
N PRO A 81 13.89 13.45 -9.00
CA PRO A 81 13.53 12.12 -9.49
C PRO A 81 14.75 11.24 -9.80
N PHE A 82 14.68 9.96 -9.45
CA PHE A 82 15.70 8.94 -9.74
C PHE A 82 17.11 9.23 -9.23
N LYS A 83 17.29 10.19 -8.31
CA LYS A 83 18.61 10.44 -7.74
C LYS A 83 19.04 9.23 -6.88
N LYS A 84 20.24 8.69 -7.19
CA LYS A 84 20.74 7.38 -6.71
C LYS A 84 20.59 7.12 -5.21
N GLN A 85 20.82 8.15 -4.40
CA GLN A 85 20.71 8.11 -2.94
C GLN A 85 19.29 7.75 -2.47
N TRP A 86 18.27 8.02 -3.29
CA TRP A 86 16.85 7.83 -2.94
C TRP A 86 16.25 6.52 -3.51
N TRP A 87 16.90 5.87 -4.48
CA TRP A 87 16.30 4.73 -5.19
C TRP A 87 17.11 3.41 -5.16
N HIS A 88 18.40 3.43 -4.85
CA HIS A 88 19.23 2.21 -4.83
C HIS A 88 19.40 1.61 -3.42
N PRO A 89 18.97 0.34 -3.17
CA PRO A 89 19.07 -0.32 -1.86
C PRO A 89 20.49 -0.75 -1.43
N GLN A 90 21.52 -0.46 -2.22
CA GLN A 90 22.87 -1.00 -2.02
C GLN A 90 23.76 -0.11 -1.13
N GLU A 91 23.31 1.07 -0.73
CA GLU A 91 24.10 1.98 0.10
C GLU A 91 23.67 1.92 1.57
N LYS A 92 24.28 0.99 2.31
CA LYS A 92 24.36 0.91 3.79
C LYS A 92 23.04 0.75 4.57
N PHE A 93 23.08 -0.13 5.57
CA PHE A 93 22.10 -0.20 6.65
C PHE A 93 21.96 1.21 7.28
N GLY A 94 20.82 1.90 7.06
CA GLY A 94 20.57 3.24 7.61
C GLY A 94 20.03 4.30 6.65
N ASN A 95 20.03 4.06 5.33
CA ASN A 95 19.34 4.94 4.38
C ASN A 95 17.86 4.56 4.31
N PHE A 96 16.99 5.30 5.01
CA PHE A 96 15.54 5.05 5.04
C PHE A 96 14.76 5.81 3.96
N ILE A 97 15.42 6.67 3.17
CA ILE A 97 14.77 7.34 2.05
C ILE A 97 14.86 6.45 0.82
N HIS A 98 14.03 5.42 0.84
CA HIS A 98 13.74 4.69 -0.37
C HIS A 98 12.34 5.04 -0.78
N THR A 99 12.17 5.56 -2.00
CA THR A 99 10.85 5.75 -2.60
C THR A 99 10.11 4.40 -2.53
N PRO A 100 9.07 4.26 -1.69
CA PRO A 100 8.54 2.94 -1.38
C PRO A 100 7.78 2.37 -2.58
N LYS A 101 7.91 1.05 -2.82
CA LYS A 101 7.12 0.36 -3.85
C LYS A 101 5.65 0.34 -3.44
N LEU A 102 4.78 0.84 -4.31
CA LEU A 102 3.34 0.77 -4.09
C LEU A 102 2.88 -0.66 -4.36
N GLN A 103 2.39 -1.33 -3.32
CA GLN A 103 1.90 -2.72 -3.37
C GLN A 103 0.50 -2.86 -2.77
N GLN A 104 -0.07 -1.75 -2.30
CA GLN A 104 -1.40 -1.71 -1.73
C GLN A 104 -2.44 -1.69 -2.86
N TYR A 105 -3.52 -2.44 -2.69
CA TYR A 105 -4.67 -2.38 -3.59
C TYR A 105 -5.30 -0.99 -3.54
N ILE A 106 -5.54 -0.42 -4.71
CA ILE A 106 -6.28 0.85 -4.86
C ILE A 106 -7.57 0.56 -5.62
N PRO A 107 -8.75 0.85 -5.04
CA PRO A 107 -10.03 0.74 -5.72
C PRO A 107 -10.04 1.49 -7.06
N GLN A 108 -10.62 0.89 -8.12
CA GLN A 108 -10.56 1.47 -9.46
C GLN A 108 -11.15 2.88 -9.56
N HIS A 109 -12.19 3.16 -8.77
CA HIS A 109 -12.88 4.45 -8.76
C HIS A 109 -12.09 5.57 -8.06
N LEU A 110 -10.97 5.24 -7.39
CA LEU A 110 -10.10 6.23 -6.73
C LEU A 110 -8.87 6.58 -7.58
N LEU A 111 -8.57 5.80 -8.63
CA LEU A 111 -7.39 6.00 -9.47
C LEU A 111 -7.35 7.40 -10.10
N PRO A 112 -6.15 8.00 -10.28
CA PRO A 112 -6.03 9.30 -10.93
C PRO A 112 -6.67 9.33 -12.31
N GLU A 113 -7.52 10.33 -12.56
CA GLU A 113 -8.13 10.54 -13.87
C GLU A 113 -7.12 11.08 -14.88
N THR A 114 -6.21 11.95 -14.42
CA THR A 114 -5.18 12.59 -15.24
C THR A 114 -3.79 12.25 -14.72
N LEU A 115 -2.88 11.99 -15.65
CA LEU A 115 -1.47 11.73 -15.39
C LEU A 115 -0.61 12.74 -16.16
N VAL A 116 0.18 13.52 -15.43
CA VAL A 116 1.23 14.39 -16.00
C VAL A 116 2.50 13.55 -16.08
N VAL A 117 2.90 13.16 -17.28
CA VAL A 117 4.06 12.30 -17.49
C VAL A 117 5.26 13.14 -17.86
N HIS A 118 6.28 13.09 -17.00
CA HIS A 118 7.58 13.71 -17.17
C HIS A 118 8.55 12.73 -17.85
N ASP A 119 8.90 13.00 -19.10
CA ASP A 119 9.71 12.13 -19.95
C ASP A 119 10.83 12.90 -20.70
N PRO A 120 11.82 13.44 -19.98
CA PRO A 120 12.93 14.20 -20.59
C PRO A 120 13.80 13.41 -21.59
N TYR A 121 13.59 12.10 -21.71
CA TYR A 121 14.35 11.20 -22.59
C TYR A 121 13.52 10.68 -23.77
N ASP A 122 12.28 11.13 -23.91
CA ASP A 122 11.35 10.73 -24.96
C ASP A 122 11.22 9.20 -25.11
N ILE A 123 11.11 8.49 -23.98
CA ILE A 123 10.94 7.04 -23.97
C ILE A 123 9.54 6.61 -24.40
N LEU A 124 8.54 7.50 -24.27
CA LEU A 124 7.15 7.21 -24.62
C LEU A 124 6.95 7.01 -26.13
N GLY A 125 7.86 7.49 -26.97
CA GLY A 125 7.91 7.12 -28.38
C GLY A 125 8.26 5.64 -28.63
N ALA A 126 8.61 4.88 -27.59
CA ALA A 126 8.92 3.44 -27.62
C ALA A 126 10.03 3.02 -28.61
N ARG A 127 10.93 3.95 -28.98
CA ARG A 127 12.01 3.72 -29.97
C ARG A 127 13.24 2.97 -29.42
N GLY A 128 13.20 2.48 -28.19
CA GLY A 128 14.30 1.72 -27.59
C GLY A 128 15.56 2.55 -27.28
N ASN A 129 15.38 3.79 -26.82
CA ASN A 129 16.47 4.71 -26.53
C ASN A 129 17.45 4.13 -25.48
N TYR A 130 18.76 4.22 -25.77
CA TYR A 130 19.81 3.85 -24.83
C TYR A 130 20.06 4.97 -23.84
N PHE A 131 20.19 4.63 -22.55
CA PHE A 131 20.59 5.60 -21.53
C PHE A 131 22.07 5.95 -21.70
N ASN A 132 22.36 7.24 -21.78
CA ASN A 132 23.72 7.78 -21.94
C ASN A 132 24.36 8.23 -20.62
N GLY A 133 23.74 7.96 -19.47
CA GLY A 133 24.26 8.39 -18.17
C GLY A 133 23.88 9.82 -17.75
N THR A 134 23.16 10.59 -18.58
CA THR A 134 22.82 11.99 -18.27
C THR A 134 21.87 12.07 -17.07
N PRO A 135 22.20 12.82 -16.00
CA PRO A 135 21.31 13.04 -14.86
C PRO A 135 19.98 13.71 -15.24
N TRP A 136 18.95 13.53 -14.42
CA TRP A 136 17.61 14.09 -14.65
C TRP A 136 17.64 15.61 -14.84
N ILE A 137 18.27 16.33 -13.92
CA ILE A 137 18.35 17.81 -13.92
C ILE A 137 19.13 18.43 -15.09
N ALA A 138 19.82 17.62 -15.89
CA ALA A 138 20.59 18.09 -17.03
C ALA A 138 19.79 18.07 -18.35
N LYS A 139 18.52 17.67 -18.30
CA LYS A 139 17.61 17.62 -19.43
C LYS A 139 16.42 18.54 -19.18
N ASP A 140 15.95 19.19 -20.24
CA ASP A 140 14.67 19.88 -20.20
C ASP A 140 13.55 18.87 -20.05
N ASP A 141 12.61 19.18 -19.18
CA ASP A 141 11.47 18.31 -18.89
C ASP A 141 10.47 18.33 -20.05
N ILE A 142 10.05 17.13 -20.48
CA ILE A 142 9.01 16.96 -21.49
C ILE A 142 7.78 16.43 -20.75
N ALA A 143 6.86 17.34 -20.43
CA ALA A 143 5.64 17.02 -19.70
C ALA A 143 4.47 16.80 -20.67
N ARG A 144 3.86 15.61 -20.61
CA ARG A 144 2.73 15.20 -21.45
C ARG A 144 1.53 14.80 -20.63
N ILE A 145 0.34 14.98 -21.18
CA ILE A 145 -0.90 14.73 -20.45
C ILE A 145 -1.54 13.45 -20.93
N TYR A 146 -1.81 12.57 -19.99
CA TYR A 146 -2.48 11.31 -20.24
C TYR A 146 -3.76 11.25 -19.41
N LYS A 147 -4.80 10.65 -19.99
CA LYS A 147 -6.07 10.39 -19.32
C LYS A 147 -6.20 8.90 -19.02
N LEU A 148 -6.70 8.58 -17.83
CA LEU A 148 -7.13 7.23 -17.50
C LEU A 148 -8.19 6.83 -18.52
N LYS A 149 -7.97 5.75 -19.28
CA LYS A 149 -8.92 5.32 -20.31
C LYS A 149 -10.17 4.79 -19.62
N PRO A 150 -11.32 5.51 -19.64
CA PRO A 150 -12.54 4.98 -19.08
C PRO A 150 -12.96 3.75 -19.89
N SER A 151 -13.68 2.85 -19.25
CA SER A 151 -14.43 1.85 -20.00
C SER A 151 -15.75 2.52 -20.35
N ASN A 152 -16.25 2.33 -21.57
CA ASN A 152 -17.57 2.86 -21.96
C ASN A 152 -18.70 2.35 -21.04
N THR A 153 -18.44 1.27 -20.32
CA THR A 153 -19.28 0.68 -19.27
C THR A 153 -18.44 0.37 -18.03
N LYS A 154 -18.93 0.70 -16.83
CA LYS A 154 -18.25 0.31 -15.58
C LYS A 154 -18.09 -1.21 -15.54
N GLN A 155 -16.87 -1.65 -15.25
CA GLN A 155 -16.57 -3.08 -15.15
C GLN A 155 -17.15 -3.64 -13.84
N PRO A 156 -17.50 -4.93 -13.78
CA PRO A 156 -18.06 -5.54 -12.56
C PRO A 156 -17.21 -5.29 -11.30
N ARG A 157 -15.87 -5.31 -11.42
CA ARG A 157 -14.98 -5.01 -10.28
C ARG A 157 -15.09 -3.55 -9.82
N GLU A 158 -15.16 -2.59 -10.74
CA GLU A 158 -15.31 -1.17 -10.37
C GLU A 158 -16.62 -0.92 -9.62
N ILE A 159 -17.71 -1.57 -10.05
CA ILE A 159 -19.00 -1.52 -9.35
C ILE A 159 -18.89 -2.14 -7.96
N GLN A 160 -18.22 -3.29 -7.85
CA GLN A 160 -17.97 -3.95 -6.58
C GLN A 160 -17.15 -3.06 -5.63
N ASP A 161 -16.07 -2.45 -6.12
CA ASP A 161 -15.21 -1.53 -5.34
C ASP A 161 -16.02 -0.36 -4.77
N ILE A 162 -16.89 0.26 -5.58
CA ILE A 162 -17.75 1.37 -5.14
C ILE A 162 -18.72 0.89 -4.06
N LYS A 163 -19.37 -0.25 -4.28
CA LYS A 163 -20.34 -0.82 -3.33
C LYS A 163 -19.68 -1.15 -1.99
N GLU A 164 -18.54 -1.82 -2.00
CA GLU A 164 -17.79 -2.17 -0.79
C GLU A 164 -17.34 -0.91 -0.03
N TYR A 165 -16.94 0.14 -0.75
CA TYR A 165 -16.58 1.43 -0.16
C TYR A 165 -17.76 2.12 0.53
N GLU A 166 -18.92 2.17 -0.13
CA GLU A 166 -20.16 2.74 0.45
C GLU A 166 -20.66 1.93 1.65
N GLU A 167 -20.58 0.60 1.58
CA GLU A 167 -20.91 -0.31 2.68
C GLU A 167 -19.99 -0.09 3.89
N GLU A 168 -18.68 0.10 3.67
CA GLU A 168 -17.73 0.35 4.75
C GLU A 168 -17.99 1.71 5.43
N ILE A 169 -18.23 2.77 4.67
CA ILE A 169 -18.60 4.09 5.22
C ILE A 169 -19.87 3.97 6.08
N THR A 170 -20.87 3.24 5.59
CA THR A 170 -22.14 3.01 6.29
C THR A 170 -21.91 2.17 7.55
N ARG A 171 -21.08 1.12 7.48
CA ARG A 171 -20.73 0.25 8.60
C ARG A 171 -20.05 1.05 9.72
N VAL A 172 -19.02 1.84 9.39
CA VAL A 172 -18.29 2.68 10.36
C VAL A 172 -19.25 3.65 11.05
N LYS A 173 -20.16 4.28 10.29
CA LYS A 173 -21.19 5.15 10.85
C LYS A 173 -22.13 4.41 11.80
N ASN A 174 -22.64 3.24 11.40
CA ASN A 174 -23.55 2.44 12.21
C ASN A 174 -22.89 1.92 13.50
N VAL A 175 -21.64 1.46 13.43
CA VAL A 175 -20.86 1.02 14.60
C VAL A 175 -20.72 2.17 15.60
N ARG A 176 -20.40 3.37 15.11
CA ARG A 176 -20.27 4.58 15.92
C ARG A 176 -21.59 4.96 16.60
N GLU A 177 -22.68 5.04 15.85
CA GLU A 177 -24.01 5.39 16.39
C GLU A 177 -24.50 4.34 17.41
N ALA A 178 -24.32 3.05 17.11
CA ALA A 178 -24.67 1.96 18.02
C ALA A 178 -23.84 2.00 19.31
N PHE A 179 -22.54 2.29 19.21
CA PHE A 179 -21.66 2.43 20.37
C PHE A 179 -22.03 3.65 21.23
N LEU A 180 -22.31 4.81 20.62
CA LEU A 180 -22.75 6.00 21.36
C LEU A 180 -24.09 5.75 22.08
N ALA A 181 -24.99 4.97 21.49
CA ALA A 181 -26.26 4.61 22.13
C ALA A 181 -26.07 3.61 23.30
N LYS A 182 -25.11 2.68 23.20
CA LYS A 182 -24.83 1.65 24.22
C LYS A 182 -23.32 1.43 24.39
N PRO A 183 -22.62 2.36 25.05
CA PRO A 183 -21.15 2.34 25.12
C PRO A 183 -20.69 1.27 26.09
N HIS A 184 -20.23 0.12 25.58
CA HIS A 184 -19.80 -1.02 26.39
C HIS A 184 -18.63 -1.74 25.71
N SER A 185 -17.71 -2.29 26.50
CA SER A 185 -16.57 -3.11 26.04
C SER A 185 -16.93 -4.36 25.21
N ARG A 186 -18.20 -4.76 25.16
CA ARG A 186 -18.69 -5.91 24.38
C ARG A 186 -19.30 -5.50 23.04
N ALA A 187 -19.60 -4.21 22.87
CA ALA A 187 -20.00 -3.67 21.59
C ALA A 187 -18.77 -3.58 20.67
N GLU A 188 -19.02 -3.54 19.37
CA GLU A 188 -17.97 -3.17 18.41
C GLU A 188 -17.54 -1.72 18.69
N MET A 189 -16.24 -1.50 18.85
CA MET A 189 -15.70 -0.19 19.24
C MET A 189 -15.38 0.64 17.99
N PRO A 190 -15.86 1.89 17.90
CA PRO A 190 -15.45 2.80 16.86
C PRO A 190 -14.01 3.30 17.10
N ASP A 191 -13.47 4.00 16.11
CA ASP A 191 -12.21 4.73 16.25
C ASP A 191 -12.31 5.72 17.43
N GLY A 192 -11.30 5.67 18.31
CA GLY A 192 -11.31 6.42 19.55
C GLY A 192 -10.13 6.09 20.46
N MET A 193 -10.15 6.65 21.66
CA MET A 193 -9.14 6.37 22.67
C MET A 193 -9.74 6.39 24.09
N VAL A 194 -9.13 5.66 25.01
CA VAL A 194 -9.50 5.72 26.44
C VAL A 194 -8.81 6.91 27.09
N TYR A 195 -9.58 7.79 27.73
CA TYR A 195 -9.05 8.91 28.50
C TYR A 195 -8.83 8.50 29.95
N GLN A 196 -7.58 8.54 30.39
CA GLN A 196 -7.19 8.32 31.78
C GLN A 196 -6.98 9.67 32.46
N SER A 197 -7.88 10.06 33.38
CA SER A 197 -7.68 11.28 34.17
C SER A 197 -6.58 11.08 35.22
N GLU A 198 -5.93 12.17 35.62
CA GLU A 198 -4.85 12.14 36.63
C GLU A 198 -5.28 11.54 37.99
N THR A 199 -6.58 11.52 38.28
CA THR A 199 -7.20 10.88 39.46
C THR A 199 -7.21 9.34 39.43
N THR A 200 -6.77 8.71 38.34
CA THR A 200 -6.74 7.24 38.18
C THR A 200 -5.34 6.61 38.32
N LYS A 201 -4.37 7.33 38.93
CA LYS A 201 -3.00 6.85 39.15
C LYS A 201 -2.89 5.53 39.93
N ASP A 202 -3.93 5.17 40.69
CA ASP A 202 -4.00 3.90 41.42
C ASP A 202 -4.77 2.85 40.60
N PHE A 203 -4.07 2.26 39.63
CA PHE A 203 -4.59 1.16 38.85
C PHE A 203 -4.72 -0.10 39.69
N HIS A 204 -5.95 -0.61 39.85
CA HIS A 204 -6.24 -1.84 40.58
C HIS A 204 -7.09 -2.80 39.75
N LEU A 205 -6.74 -4.09 39.78
CA LEU A 205 -7.55 -5.16 39.21
C LEU A 205 -8.84 -5.31 40.02
N GLY A 206 -9.94 -5.63 39.34
CA GLY A 206 -11.25 -5.78 39.97
C GLY A 206 -12.21 -4.65 39.61
N PRO A 207 -13.29 -4.46 40.40
CA PRO A 207 -14.33 -3.47 40.13
C PRO A 207 -13.78 -2.04 40.08
N CYS A 208 -14.19 -1.27 39.08
CA CYS A 208 -13.73 0.11 38.87
C CYS A 208 -14.85 0.98 38.29
N LYS A 209 -14.69 2.30 38.42
CA LYS A 209 -15.55 3.27 37.74
C LYS A 209 -15.41 3.15 36.22
N PRO A 210 -16.47 3.45 35.43
CA PRO A 210 -16.39 3.51 33.98
C PRO A 210 -15.30 4.48 33.51
N PRO A 211 -14.36 4.04 32.67
CA PRO A 211 -13.44 4.95 32.03
C PRO A 211 -14.16 5.77 30.96
N VAL A 212 -13.60 6.94 30.66
CA VAL A 212 -14.06 7.77 29.56
C VAL A 212 -13.50 7.20 28.26
N PHE A 213 -14.39 6.90 27.30
CA PHE A 213 -13.99 6.54 25.96
C PHE A 213 -14.29 7.70 25.02
N ILE A 214 -13.24 8.26 24.43
CA ILE A 214 -13.34 9.34 23.48
C ILE A 214 -13.62 8.72 22.12
N VAL A 215 -14.81 8.97 21.58
CA VAL A 215 -15.23 8.55 20.23
C VAL A 215 -14.81 9.63 19.25
N PHE A 216 -14.02 9.27 18.24
CA PHE A 216 -13.64 10.23 17.20
C PHE A 216 -14.79 10.48 16.23
N PRO A 217 -14.80 11.63 15.52
CA PRO A 217 -15.68 11.77 14.36
C PRO A 217 -15.34 10.71 13.31
N SER A 218 -16.28 10.45 12.40
CA SER A 218 -16.00 9.59 11.25
C SER A 218 -14.89 10.19 10.41
N LYS A 219 -13.95 9.34 9.97
CA LYS A 219 -12.92 9.76 9.02
C LYS A 219 -13.59 10.27 7.74
N PRO A 220 -13.12 11.40 7.18
CA PRO A 220 -13.63 11.83 5.89
C PRO A 220 -13.31 10.75 4.85
N PRO A 221 -14.24 10.50 3.90
CA PRO A 221 -13.98 9.61 2.78
C PRO A 221 -12.71 10.03 2.06
N GLN A 222 -11.90 9.05 1.67
CA GLN A 222 -10.72 9.28 0.85
C GLN A 222 -11.17 9.86 -0.50
N PRO A 223 -10.66 11.04 -0.89
CA PRO A 223 -11.02 11.62 -2.18
C PRO A 223 -10.32 10.85 -3.32
N PRO A 224 -10.96 10.72 -4.50
CA PRO A 224 -10.24 10.27 -5.68
C PRO A 224 -9.14 11.28 -6.01
N ALA A 225 -7.96 10.80 -6.36
CA ALA A 225 -6.93 11.67 -6.90
C ALA A 225 -7.40 12.16 -8.28
N LYS A 226 -7.43 13.48 -8.52
CA LYS A 226 -7.77 14.00 -9.86
C LYS A 226 -6.57 13.90 -10.79
N THR A 227 -5.41 14.30 -10.27
CA THR A 227 -4.16 14.40 -11.01
C THR A 227 -3.07 13.67 -10.24
N ALA A 228 -2.22 12.95 -10.97
CA ALA A 228 -0.95 12.42 -10.50
C ALA A 228 0.16 12.77 -11.48
N HIS A 229 1.40 12.70 -11.04
CA HIS A 229 2.57 12.88 -11.88
C HIS A 229 3.33 11.55 -12.00
N LEU A 230 3.88 11.26 -13.18
CA LEU A 230 4.69 10.07 -13.43
C LEU A 230 6.04 10.51 -13.97
N TYR A 231 7.12 10.08 -13.33
CA TYR A 231 8.48 10.31 -13.80
C TYR A 231 9.03 9.02 -14.37
N VAL A 232 9.58 9.08 -15.58
CA VAL A 232 10.15 7.91 -16.26
C VAL A 232 11.56 8.19 -16.78
N THR A 233 12.44 7.20 -16.66
CA THR A 233 13.82 7.31 -17.15
C THR A 233 14.29 6.00 -17.78
N PRO A 234 15.08 6.03 -18.87
CA PRO A 234 15.63 4.82 -19.45
C PRO A 234 16.65 4.13 -18.52
N ALA A 235 17.21 4.84 -17.53
CA ALA A 235 18.09 4.26 -16.51
C ALA A 235 17.38 3.24 -15.60
N ALA A 236 16.05 3.33 -15.49
CA ALA A 236 15.22 2.52 -14.60
C ALA A 236 14.48 1.41 -15.36
N ARG A 237 15.01 0.94 -16.49
CA ARG A 237 14.41 -0.16 -17.26
C ARG A 237 14.46 -1.46 -16.47
N LEU A 238 13.29 -2.04 -16.20
CA LEU A 238 13.14 -3.34 -15.54
C LEU A 238 13.24 -4.50 -16.53
N GLY A 239 12.80 -4.30 -17.77
CA GLY A 239 12.85 -5.34 -18.79
C GLY A 239 12.26 -4.93 -20.14
N SER A 240 12.20 -5.89 -21.04
CA SER A 240 11.49 -5.78 -22.31
C SER A 240 10.88 -7.11 -22.71
N GLY A 241 9.66 -7.05 -23.22
CA GLY A 241 9.02 -8.15 -23.92
C GLY A 241 9.05 -7.91 -25.44
N ASN A 242 8.39 -8.81 -26.17
CA ASN A 242 8.25 -8.70 -27.63
C ASN A 242 7.38 -7.51 -28.07
N HIS A 243 6.57 -6.98 -27.15
CA HIS A 243 5.47 -6.05 -27.43
C HIS A 243 5.56 -4.77 -26.59
N SER A 244 6.52 -4.71 -25.65
CA SER A 244 6.54 -3.66 -24.63
C SER A 244 7.89 -3.51 -23.96
N TYR A 245 8.09 -2.33 -23.38
CA TYR A 245 9.15 -2.05 -22.43
C TYR A 245 8.55 -1.84 -21.05
N VAL A 246 9.30 -2.21 -20.01
CA VAL A 246 8.88 -2.03 -18.62
C VAL A 246 9.93 -1.19 -17.91
N TYR A 247 9.49 -0.11 -17.28
CA TYR A 247 10.32 0.79 -16.49
C TYR A 247 9.82 0.82 -15.06
N GLN A 248 10.73 0.93 -14.11
CA GLN A 248 10.41 1.39 -12.78
C GLN A 248 10.22 2.90 -12.87
N ALA A 249 9.05 3.37 -12.46
CA ALA A 249 8.66 4.77 -12.52
C ALA A 249 8.44 5.31 -11.11
N GLU A 250 8.73 6.59 -10.91
CA GLU A 250 8.29 7.30 -9.70
C GLU A 250 6.92 7.90 -9.98
N PHE A 251 5.93 7.46 -9.20
CA PHE A 251 4.55 7.89 -9.27
C PHE A 251 4.28 8.82 -8.10
N GLU A 252 4.00 10.08 -8.41
CA GLU A 252 3.72 11.11 -7.41
C GLU A 252 2.23 11.41 -7.38
N VAL A 253 1.67 11.34 -6.19
CA VAL A 253 0.23 11.47 -5.95
C VAL A 253 -0.02 12.44 -4.80
N PRO A 254 -1.22 13.03 -4.69
CA PRO A 254 -1.60 13.77 -3.49
C PRO A 254 -1.38 12.90 -2.26
N ARG A 255 -0.84 13.47 -1.18
CA ARG A 255 -0.52 12.68 0.01
C ARG A 255 -1.78 12.08 0.62
N SER A 256 -2.89 12.82 0.59
CA SER A 256 -4.22 12.34 1.04
C SER A 256 -4.73 11.12 0.27
N PHE A 257 -4.14 10.80 -0.88
CA PHE A 257 -4.46 9.60 -1.66
C PHE A 257 -3.84 8.31 -1.08
N LEU A 258 -2.79 8.38 -0.27
CA LEU A 258 -2.12 7.17 0.27
C LEU A 258 -1.92 7.20 1.79
N ALA A 259 -1.96 8.39 2.40
CA ALA A 259 -1.89 8.56 3.85
C ALA A 259 -3.21 9.14 4.35
N SER A 260 -3.78 8.50 5.36
CA SER A 260 -5.01 8.96 5.99
C SER A 260 -4.79 10.26 6.74
N GLU A 261 -5.85 11.06 6.81
CA GLU A 261 -5.86 12.29 7.60
C GLU A 261 -5.74 11.98 9.09
N GLU A 262 -5.15 12.90 9.86
CA GLU A 262 -4.85 12.67 11.27
C GLU A 262 -5.70 13.56 12.18
N ILE A 263 -6.07 13.00 13.32
CA ILE A 263 -6.71 13.75 14.40
C ILE A 263 -5.68 14.06 15.48
N CYS A 264 -5.59 15.32 15.87
CA CYS A 264 -4.63 15.76 16.88
C CYS A 264 -5.06 15.30 18.28
N SER A 265 -4.25 14.44 18.90
CA SER A 265 -4.51 13.90 20.24
C SER A 265 -4.64 15.01 21.28
N GLU A 266 -3.79 16.02 21.23
CA GLU A 266 -3.78 17.13 22.18
C GLU A 266 -5.05 17.98 22.06
N CYS A 267 -5.47 18.30 20.83
CA CYS A 267 -6.74 18.99 20.59
C CYS A 267 -7.93 18.16 21.09
N VAL A 268 -7.92 16.85 20.84
CA VAL A 268 -8.98 15.94 21.30
C VAL A 268 -9.05 15.93 22.83
N LEU A 269 -7.91 15.85 23.51
CA LEU A 269 -7.86 15.87 24.96
C LEU A 269 -8.33 17.21 25.53
N GLN A 270 -7.97 18.34 24.91
CA GLN A 270 -8.45 19.66 25.31
C GLN A 270 -9.98 19.80 25.12
N ASP A 271 -10.50 19.31 23.99
CA ASP A 271 -11.94 19.32 23.71
C ASP A 271 -12.71 18.47 24.72
N VAL A 272 -12.22 17.26 25.03
CA VAL A 272 -12.84 16.38 26.02
C VAL A 272 -12.77 16.97 27.42
N LYS A 273 -11.66 17.60 27.83
CA LYS A 273 -11.57 18.32 29.10
C LYS A 273 -12.62 19.42 29.19
N ARG A 274 -12.77 20.23 28.14
CA ARG A 274 -13.82 21.25 28.06
C ARG A 274 -15.21 20.64 28.17
N ILE A 275 -15.51 19.56 27.44
CA ILE A 275 -16.83 18.88 27.50
C ILE A 275 -17.09 18.37 28.93
N LEU A 276 -16.10 17.75 29.56
CA LEU A 276 -16.21 17.27 30.94
C LEU A 276 -16.45 18.44 31.92
N GLU A 277 -15.75 19.56 31.78
CA GLU A 277 -15.98 20.76 32.61
C GLU A 277 -17.36 21.39 32.36
N GLU A 278 -17.85 21.39 31.12
CA GLU A 278 -19.18 21.88 30.74
C GLU A 278 -20.30 21.01 31.33
N GLU A 279 -20.15 19.68 31.28
CA GLU A 279 -21.12 18.71 31.79
C GLU A 279 -21.05 18.55 33.31
N ASP A 280 -19.86 18.30 33.85
CA ASP A 280 -19.63 17.96 35.25
C ASP A 280 -19.32 19.17 36.13
N GLY A 281 -18.95 20.31 35.54
CA GLY A 281 -18.38 21.44 36.28
C GLY A 281 -16.88 21.30 36.57
N PRO A 282 -16.16 22.41 36.84
CA PRO A 282 -14.71 22.42 37.04
C PRO A 282 -14.21 21.47 38.13
N ASN A 283 -15.02 21.16 39.14
CA ASN A 283 -14.67 20.24 40.23
C ASN A 283 -15.51 18.97 40.25
N GLY A 284 -16.29 18.71 39.19
CA GLY A 284 -17.18 17.57 39.11
C GLY A 284 -18.49 17.71 39.91
N GLU A 285 -18.85 18.92 40.33
CA GLU A 285 -20.02 19.17 41.18
C GLU A 285 -21.38 18.84 40.53
N ARG A 286 -21.44 18.79 39.20
CA ARG A 286 -22.62 18.40 38.39
C ARG A 286 -22.48 17.00 37.79
N ARG A 287 -21.42 16.27 38.14
CA ARG A 287 -21.16 14.92 37.60
C ARG A 287 -22.31 13.98 37.96
N ASP A 288 -22.80 13.26 36.95
CA ASP A 288 -23.83 12.25 37.12
C ASP A 288 -23.30 11.05 37.94
N ALA A 289 -24.01 10.69 39.00
CA ALA A 289 -23.64 9.65 39.96
C ALA A 289 -23.42 8.27 39.32
N ARG A 290 -24.06 7.98 38.17
CA ARG A 290 -23.84 6.70 37.46
C ARG A 290 -22.39 6.50 37.04
N TRP A 291 -21.63 7.59 36.87
CA TRP A 291 -20.20 7.56 36.53
C TRP A 291 -19.29 7.38 37.73
N ASP A 292 -19.85 7.32 38.94
CA ASP A 292 -19.14 7.02 40.18
C ASP A 292 -19.40 5.61 40.69
N GLU A 293 -20.37 4.90 40.11
CA GLU A 293 -20.64 3.49 40.37
C GLU A 293 -19.52 2.59 39.84
N LEU A 294 -19.19 1.52 40.58
CA LEU A 294 -18.23 0.48 40.16
C LEU A 294 -18.87 -0.49 39.16
N SER A 295 -19.37 0.03 38.04
CA SER A 295 -20.10 -0.75 37.03
C SER A 295 -19.19 -1.45 36.02
N GLY A 296 -17.87 -1.19 36.06
CA GLY A 296 -16.87 -1.87 35.26
C GLY A 296 -15.90 -2.70 36.09
N ARG A 297 -15.02 -3.44 35.41
CA ARG A 297 -13.90 -4.14 36.07
C ARG A 297 -12.70 -4.32 35.14
N TYR A 298 -11.50 -4.22 35.69
CA TYR A 298 -10.27 -4.64 35.01
C TYR A 298 -9.96 -6.09 35.33
N THR A 299 -9.79 -6.90 34.29
CA THR A 299 -9.45 -8.33 34.40
C THR A 299 -8.16 -8.62 33.65
N VAL A 300 -7.34 -9.52 34.18
CA VAL A 300 -6.17 -10.01 33.47
C VAL A 300 -6.60 -11.11 32.51
N LYS A 301 -6.38 -10.91 31.22
CA LYS A 301 -6.50 -11.96 30.21
C LYS A 301 -5.10 -12.40 29.81
N VAL A 302 -4.80 -13.66 30.07
CA VAL A 302 -3.59 -14.30 29.56
C VAL A 302 -3.88 -14.79 28.15
N ARG A 303 -3.30 -14.15 27.15
CA ARG A 303 -3.37 -14.58 25.75
C ARG A 303 -2.10 -15.35 25.40
N GLY A 304 -2.27 -16.52 24.78
CA GLY A 304 -1.17 -17.37 24.33
C GLY A 304 -1.67 -18.77 24.01
N THR A 305 -0.97 -19.47 23.12
CA THR A 305 -1.33 -20.86 22.78
C THR A 305 -1.04 -21.76 23.99
N PRO A 306 -2.03 -22.51 24.51
CA PRO A 306 -1.71 -23.58 25.46
C PRO A 306 -0.79 -24.59 24.76
N ALA A 307 0.07 -25.27 25.53
CA ALA A 307 0.88 -26.34 24.97
C ALA A 307 -0.05 -27.39 24.35
N ARG A 308 0.18 -27.72 23.08
CA ARG A 308 -0.57 -28.75 22.36
C ARG A 308 0.40 -29.84 21.91
N SER A 309 -0.06 -31.07 21.97
CA SER A 309 0.65 -32.21 21.38
C SER A 309 -0.15 -32.62 20.15
N VAL A 310 0.50 -32.65 18.99
CA VAL A 310 -0.13 -33.10 17.75
C VAL A 310 0.58 -34.38 17.31
N MET A 311 -0.20 -35.37 16.89
CA MET A 311 0.30 -36.57 16.25
C MET A 311 0.52 -36.28 14.76
N LEU A 312 1.75 -36.45 14.27
CA LEU A 312 2.05 -36.47 12.84
C LEU A 312 2.61 -37.85 12.50
N GLY A 313 1.78 -38.70 11.89
CA GLY A 313 2.10 -40.13 11.78
C GLY A 313 2.11 -40.79 13.17
N ASP A 314 3.18 -41.52 13.48
CA ASP A 314 3.40 -42.18 14.78
C ASP A 314 4.17 -41.31 15.80
N GLU A 315 4.57 -40.09 15.40
CA GLU A 315 5.36 -39.19 16.26
C GLU A 315 4.50 -38.10 16.93
N VAL A 316 4.73 -37.91 18.23
CA VAL A 316 4.11 -36.86 19.04
C VAL A 316 4.99 -35.60 19.02
N HIS A 317 4.54 -34.57 18.31
CA HIS A 317 5.18 -33.25 18.36
C HIS A 317 4.56 -32.39 19.46
N LYS A 318 5.38 -32.02 20.45
CA LYS A 318 5.00 -31.09 21.52
C LYS A 318 5.32 -29.66 21.10
N PHE A 319 4.29 -28.86 20.85
CA PHE A 319 4.45 -27.44 20.57
C PHE A 319 4.70 -26.69 21.89
N LYS A 320 5.83 -25.97 21.97
CA LYS A 320 6.10 -25.08 23.10
C LYS A 320 5.07 -23.94 23.08
N PRO A 321 4.53 -23.54 24.24
CA PRO A 321 3.65 -22.38 24.30
C PRO A 321 4.41 -21.15 23.81
N ASP A 322 3.75 -20.38 22.95
CA ASP A 322 4.22 -19.06 22.55
C ASP A 322 4.28 -18.13 23.78
N SER A 323 5.02 -17.02 23.68
CA SER A 323 5.14 -16.02 24.75
C SER A 323 3.74 -15.61 25.26
N ARG A 324 3.44 -15.93 26.53
CA ARG A 324 2.16 -15.56 27.13
C ARG A 324 2.13 -14.05 27.29
N LYS A 325 1.26 -13.38 26.53
CA LYS A 325 0.99 -11.95 26.71
C LYS A 325 -0.06 -11.80 27.81
N VAL A 326 0.31 -11.10 28.87
CA VAL A 326 -0.60 -10.73 29.95
C VAL A 326 -1.18 -9.37 29.56
N GLU A 327 -2.45 -9.34 29.20
CA GLU A 327 -3.17 -8.12 28.84
C GLU A 327 -4.18 -7.79 29.94
N VAL A 328 -4.24 -6.53 30.37
CA VAL A 328 -5.33 -6.08 31.23
C VAL A 328 -6.45 -5.55 30.35
N VAL A 329 -7.65 -6.10 30.55
CA VAL A 329 -8.82 -5.83 29.74
C VAL A 329 -9.95 -5.32 30.61
N TYR A 330 -10.54 -4.20 30.20
CA TYR A 330 -11.73 -3.62 30.81
C TYR A 330 -13.00 -4.36 30.34
N ASP A 331 -13.87 -4.73 31.28
CA ASP A 331 -15.20 -5.29 31.05
C ASP A 331 -16.25 -4.43 31.75
N GLY A 332 -17.07 -3.72 30.98
CA GLY A 332 -18.10 -2.83 31.53
C GLY A 332 -18.55 -1.73 30.55
N PRO A 333 -19.44 -0.84 31.00
CA PRO A 333 -19.87 0.33 30.25
C PRO A 333 -18.76 1.38 30.16
N TYR A 334 -18.78 2.23 29.14
CA TYR A 334 -17.92 3.40 29.05
C TYR A 334 -18.75 4.67 29.24
N ARG A 335 -18.11 5.72 29.76
CA ARG A 335 -18.60 7.08 29.54
C ARG A 335 -18.12 7.52 28.16
N ALA A 336 -18.95 7.33 27.14
CA ALA A 336 -18.60 7.75 25.79
C ALA A 336 -18.74 9.26 25.63
N ILE A 337 -17.70 9.92 25.12
CA ILE A 337 -17.68 11.34 24.78
C ILE A 337 -17.28 11.48 23.33
N GLU A 338 -18.10 12.17 22.55
CA GLU A 338 -17.83 12.43 21.14
C GLU A 338 -16.92 13.66 21.01
N ALA A 339 -15.72 13.48 20.43
CA ALA A 339 -14.82 14.57 20.15
C ALA A 339 -15.34 15.41 18.98
N LYS A 340 -15.31 16.75 19.15
CA LYS A 340 -15.68 17.74 18.12
C LYS A 340 -14.50 18.12 17.22
N VAL A 341 -13.31 17.59 17.49
CA VAL A 341 -12.08 17.85 16.73
C VAL A 341 -12.13 17.08 15.41
N GLY A 342 -12.12 17.81 14.29
CA GLY A 342 -12.05 17.20 12.97
C GLY A 342 -10.66 16.63 12.64
N TYR A 343 -10.63 15.70 11.68
CA TYR A 343 -9.39 15.29 11.03
C TYR A 343 -8.76 16.49 10.31
N GLN A 344 -7.43 16.58 10.38
CA GLN A 344 -6.67 17.68 9.83
C GLN A 344 -5.91 17.22 8.58
N ASN A 345 -5.91 18.09 7.57
CA ASN A 345 -5.22 17.87 6.31
C ASN A 345 -4.66 19.21 5.82
N LEU A 346 -3.34 19.28 5.60
CA LEU A 346 -2.69 20.48 5.09
C LEU A 346 -3.27 20.91 3.75
N GLU A 347 -3.77 20.02 2.91
CA GLU A 347 -4.41 20.38 1.64
C GLU A 347 -5.69 21.23 1.83
N ARG A 348 -6.33 21.18 3.01
CA ARG A 348 -7.59 21.90 3.31
C ARG A 348 -7.42 23.10 4.24
N GLY A 349 -6.29 23.18 4.93
CA GLY A 349 -6.03 24.26 5.88
C GLY A 349 -4.83 23.96 6.76
N PRO A 350 -4.31 24.97 7.47
CA PRO A 350 -3.13 24.79 8.28
C PRO A 350 -3.44 23.90 9.49
N TYR A 351 -2.44 23.12 9.90
CA TYR A 351 -2.52 22.33 11.12
C TYR A 351 -2.72 23.18 12.37
N CYS A 352 -3.29 22.58 13.41
CA CYS A 352 -3.28 23.13 14.76
C CYS A 352 -1.84 23.29 15.28
N GLU A 353 -1.64 24.15 16.26
CA GLU A 353 -0.31 24.44 16.82
C GLU A 353 0.42 23.20 17.35
N HIS A 354 -0.31 22.20 17.84
CA HIS A 354 0.27 20.93 18.30
C HIS A 354 0.89 20.11 17.15
N PHE A 355 0.27 20.11 15.96
CA PHE A 355 0.79 19.40 14.79
C PHE A 355 1.86 20.20 14.04
N ARG A 356 1.80 21.54 14.06
CA ARG A 356 2.79 22.40 13.38
C ARG A 356 4.22 22.20 13.89
N LYS A 357 4.39 21.85 15.17
CA LYS A 357 5.72 21.68 15.77
C LYS A 357 6.46 20.44 15.27
N ASP A 358 5.74 19.37 14.89
CA ASP A 358 6.35 18.06 14.70
C ASP A 358 6.09 17.42 13.31
N ARG A 359 5.18 17.98 12.49
CA ARG A 359 4.58 17.24 11.36
C ARG A 359 4.36 18.02 10.06
N ILE A 360 5.23 18.96 9.72
CA ILE A 360 5.24 19.52 8.37
C ILE A 360 5.75 18.44 7.39
N HIS A 361 5.01 18.25 6.30
CA HIS A 361 5.29 17.28 5.24
C HIS A 361 4.80 17.85 3.90
N PRO A 362 5.29 17.36 2.75
CA PRO A 362 4.78 17.76 1.43
C PRO A 362 3.30 17.39 1.25
N LEU A 363 2.60 18.11 0.37
CA LEU A 363 1.22 17.77 -0.02
C LEU A 363 1.12 16.60 -1.01
N THR A 364 2.25 16.13 -1.51
CA THR A 364 2.35 14.95 -2.37
C THR A 364 3.27 13.91 -1.75
N THR A 365 3.20 12.69 -2.27
CA THR A 365 4.15 11.64 -1.92
C THR A 365 4.56 10.90 -3.19
N LYS A 366 5.84 10.51 -3.27
CA LYS A 366 6.39 9.72 -4.39
C LYS A 366 6.47 8.26 -4.00
N VAL A 367 6.06 7.40 -4.91
CA VAL A 367 6.04 5.94 -4.75
C VAL A 367 6.61 5.29 -6.00
N GLN A 368 7.04 4.03 -5.93
CA GLN A 368 7.52 3.29 -7.10
C GLN A 368 6.44 2.37 -7.65
N VAL A 369 6.27 2.38 -8.96
CA VAL A 369 5.40 1.48 -9.73
C VAL A 369 6.14 0.95 -10.95
N ALA A 370 5.65 -0.12 -11.55
CA ALA A 370 6.08 -0.55 -12.87
C ALA A 370 5.20 0.12 -13.94
N ALA A 371 5.84 0.88 -14.83
CA ALA A 371 5.22 1.46 -16.01
C ALA A 371 5.56 0.61 -17.23
N LYS A 372 4.55 -0.06 -17.79
CA LYS A 372 4.67 -0.82 -19.03
C LYS A 372 4.16 0.04 -20.18
N ILE A 373 4.97 0.17 -21.23
CA ILE A 373 4.66 0.93 -22.45
C ILE A 373 4.71 -0.03 -23.65
N SER A 374 3.75 0.09 -24.57
CA SER A 374 3.67 -0.71 -25.79
C SER A 374 4.57 -0.18 -26.91
N MET A 375 4.96 -1.07 -27.81
CA MET A 375 5.51 -0.70 -29.11
C MET A 375 4.38 -0.24 -30.05
N GLU A 376 4.72 0.52 -31.09
CA GLU A 376 3.78 0.99 -32.11
C GLU A 376 3.04 -0.18 -32.78
N ASP A 377 1.76 0.04 -33.14
CA ASP A 377 0.87 -0.94 -33.77
C ASP A 377 0.60 -2.23 -32.96
N ASP A 378 0.66 -2.15 -31.63
CA ASP A 378 0.45 -3.29 -30.74
C ASP A 378 -0.70 -3.10 -29.72
N ASP A 379 -1.75 -3.90 -29.85
CA ASP A 379 -2.91 -3.91 -28.95
C ASP A 379 -2.73 -4.77 -27.69
N HIS A 380 -1.60 -5.48 -27.54
CA HIS A 380 -1.37 -6.41 -26.44
C HIS A 380 -1.49 -5.73 -25.07
N LEU A 381 -0.99 -4.50 -24.94
CA LEU A 381 -1.07 -3.73 -23.70
C LEU A 381 -2.51 -3.32 -23.37
N TYR A 382 -3.30 -2.98 -24.38
CA TYR A 382 -4.72 -2.68 -24.23
C TYR A 382 -5.50 -3.90 -23.73
N TYR A 383 -5.25 -5.08 -24.29
CA TYR A 383 -5.87 -6.32 -23.83
C TYR A 383 -5.46 -6.69 -22.41
N GLU A 384 -4.18 -6.51 -22.07
CA GLU A 384 -3.67 -6.73 -20.71
C GLU A 384 -4.36 -5.82 -19.70
N ALA A 385 -4.45 -4.51 -20.00
CA ALA A 385 -5.16 -3.54 -19.17
C ALA A 385 -6.63 -3.93 -18.95
N ASN A 386 -7.32 -4.38 -20.01
CA ASN A 386 -8.71 -4.82 -19.90
C ASN A 386 -8.87 -6.05 -19.01
N ASN A 387 -7.94 -7.00 -19.08
CA ASN A 387 -7.94 -8.15 -18.18
C ASN A 387 -7.67 -7.71 -16.74
N TYR A 388 -6.69 -6.83 -16.52
CA TYR A 388 -6.46 -6.26 -15.19
C TYR A 388 -7.68 -5.58 -14.63
N ARG A 389 -8.54 -4.92 -15.41
CA ARG A 389 -9.78 -4.28 -14.91
C ARG A 389 -10.91 -5.26 -14.62
N ALA A 390 -10.92 -6.39 -15.32
CA ALA A 390 -11.97 -7.40 -15.26
C ALA A 390 -11.68 -8.52 -14.25
N PHE A 391 -10.42 -8.73 -13.87
CA PHE A 391 -10.07 -9.78 -12.92
C PHE A 391 -10.83 -9.64 -11.60
N PRO A 392 -11.26 -10.77 -11.00
CA PRO A 392 -11.81 -10.79 -9.65
C PRO A 392 -10.86 -10.14 -8.63
N LYS A 393 -11.43 -9.57 -7.56
CA LYS A 393 -10.65 -8.85 -6.52
C LYS A 393 -9.65 -9.76 -5.80
N ASP A 394 -10.02 -11.01 -5.55
CA ASP A 394 -9.19 -12.01 -4.87
C ASP A 394 -7.90 -12.36 -5.62
N PHE A 395 -7.79 -12.04 -6.91
CA PHE A 395 -6.53 -12.15 -7.67
C PHE A 395 -5.45 -11.19 -7.17
N PHE A 396 -5.86 -10.07 -6.58
CA PHE A 396 -4.98 -9.01 -6.09
C PHE A 396 -4.71 -9.12 -4.58
N GLU A 397 -5.45 -9.98 -3.88
CA GLU A 397 -5.44 -10.04 -2.43
C GLU A 397 -4.54 -11.17 -1.91
N HIS A 398 -3.97 -10.92 -0.73
CA HIS A 398 -3.27 -11.93 0.04
C HIS A 398 -4.19 -12.45 1.12
N TYR A 399 -4.20 -13.76 1.35
CA TYR A 399 -4.99 -14.39 2.40
C TYR A 399 -4.07 -15.13 3.38
N ASN A 400 -4.53 -15.25 4.62
CA ASN A 400 -3.90 -16.13 5.60
C ASN A 400 -4.15 -17.60 5.23
N GLY A 401 -3.33 -18.49 5.81
CA GLY A 401 -3.47 -19.93 5.61
C GLY A 401 -2.87 -20.46 4.31
N PHE A 402 -3.35 -21.63 3.90
CA PHE A 402 -2.86 -22.36 2.72
C PHE A 402 -4.04 -22.82 1.86
N ASN A 403 -3.80 -22.98 0.56
CA ASN A 403 -4.75 -23.52 -0.39
C ASN A 403 -4.32 -24.91 -0.85
N LEU A 404 -5.30 -25.77 -1.15
CA LEU A 404 -5.10 -27.10 -1.74
C LEU A 404 -5.75 -27.11 -3.11
N VAL A 405 -4.96 -26.77 -4.13
CA VAL A 405 -5.44 -26.59 -5.50
C VAL A 405 -5.05 -27.78 -6.34
N ARG A 406 -6.00 -28.69 -6.57
CA ARG A 406 -5.76 -29.86 -7.42
C ARG A 406 -5.28 -29.43 -8.81
N PRO A 407 -4.30 -30.13 -9.43
CA PRO A 407 -3.66 -31.38 -8.98
C PRO A 407 -2.51 -31.22 -7.97
N VAL A 408 -2.17 -30.01 -7.52
CA VAL A 408 -1.18 -29.81 -6.45
C VAL A 408 -1.77 -30.36 -5.15
N THR A 409 -1.12 -31.37 -4.57
CA THR A 409 -1.59 -32.06 -3.36
C THR A 409 -1.07 -31.44 -2.08
N GLU A 410 0.03 -30.72 -2.18
CA GLU A 410 0.71 -30.05 -1.10
C GLU A 410 0.12 -28.64 -0.89
N PRO A 411 0.01 -28.19 0.37
CA PRO A 411 -0.51 -26.86 0.69
C PRO A 411 0.42 -25.76 0.14
N THR A 412 -0.15 -24.78 -0.57
CA THR A 412 0.57 -23.58 -1.02
C THR A 412 0.04 -22.32 -0.36
N PRO A 413 0.88 -21.29 -0.11
CA PRO A 413 0.41 -20.02 0.42
C PRO A 413 -0.67 -19.37 -0.45
N VAL A 414 -1.63 -18.69 0.19
CA VAL A 414 -2.73 -18.01 -0.52
C VAL A 414 -2.34 -16.57 -0.85
N GLY A 415 -1.30 -16.39 -1.66
CA GLY A 415 -0.88 -15.09 -2.16
C GLY A 415 -1.75 -14.53 -3.29
N ALA A 416 -1.60 -13.25 -3.60
CA ALA A 416 -2.17 -12.66 -4.80
C ALA A 416 -1.56 -13.33 -6.06
N ILE A 417 -2.40 -13.51 -7.09
CA ILE A 417 -2.05 -14.16 -8.37
C ILE A 417 -1.43 -13.14 -9.33
N VAL A 418 -1.96 -11.91 -9.34
CA VAL A 418 -1.61 -10.86 -10.30
C VAL A 418 -1.08 -9.60 -9.57
N PRO A 419 -0.27 -8.75 -10.24
CA PRO A 419 0.13 -7.45 -9.73
C PRO A 419 -1.07 -6.55 -9.40
N GLN A 420 -0.92 -5.65 -8.43
CA GLN A 420 -1.87 -4.54 -8.27
C GLN A 420 -1.97 -3.71 -9.57
N PHE A 421 -3.17 -3.20 -9.86
CA PHE A 421 -3.45 -2.38 -11.04
C PHE A 421 -3.65 -0.92 -10.65
N TYR A 422 -2.86 -0.02 -11.23
CA TYR A 422 -2.88 1.42 -10.92
C TYR A 422 -3.35 2.29 -12.10
N GLY A 423 -3.86 1.68 -13.16
CA GLY A 423 -4.51 2.38 -14.25
C GLY A 423 -3.87 2.11 -15.62
N TYR A 424 -4.67 2.39 -16.65
CA TYR A 424 -4.25 2.36 -18.05
C TYR A 424 -4.53 3.71 -18.67
N TYR A 425 -3.46 4.40 -19.05
CA TYR A 425 -3.46 5.80 -19.42
C TYR A 425 -3.14 5.94 -20.90
N VAL A 426 -3.90 6.77 -21.60
CA VAL A 426 -3.71 7.09 -23.02
C VAL A 426 -3.44 8.57 -23.17
N LEU A 427 -2.65 8.95 -24.18
CA LEU A 427 -2.35 10.34 -24.46
C LEU A 427 -3.65 11.13 -24.65
N ASP A 428 -3.75 12.26 -23.96
CA ASP A 428 -4.87 13.18 -24.12
C ASP A 428 -4.65 14.07 -25.34
N LYS A 429 -5.08 13.61 -26.52
CA LYS A 429 -4.89 14.35 -27.78
C LYS A 429 -5.60 15.70 -27.82
N ASP A 430 -6.57 15.92 -26.93
CA ASP A 430 -7.34 17.16 -26.86
C ASP A 430 -6.68 18.20 -25.93
N ASP A 431 -5.67 17.83 -25.13
CA ASP A 431 -4.97 18.79 -24.25
C ASP A 431 -4.05 19.69 -25.08
N GLU A 432 -4.13 21.00 -24.84
CA GLU A 432 -3.34 22.03 -25.50
C GLU A 432 -1.82 21.77 -25.41
N ARG A 433 -1.37 21.19 -24.29
CA ARG A 433 0.05 20.87 -24.07
C ARG A 433 0.53 19.76 -24.98
N ASN A 434 -0.37 18.88 -25.46
CA ASN A 434 -0.01 17.74 -26.29
C ASN A 434 -0.06 18.03 -27.80
N LYS A 435 -0.44 19.24 -28.22
CA LYS A 435 -0.66 19.57 -29.64
C LYS A 435 0.54 19.31 -30.53
N GLU A 436 1.76 19.49 -30.01
CA GLU A 436 2.98 19.26 -30.80
C GLU A 436 3.25 17.78 -31.12
N TRP A 437 2.60 16.85 -30.41
CA TRP A 437 2.73 15.40 -30.62
C TRP A 437 1.44 14.75 -31.11
N ALA A 438 0.47 15.51 -31.62
CA ALA A 438 -0.84 14.97 -32.01
C ALA A 438 -0.75 13.85 -33.07
N ASP A 439 0.24 13.99 -33.96
CA ASP A 439 0.52 13.08 -35.08
C ASP A 439 1.58 12.01 -34.74
N ASP A 440 2.31 12.16 -33.63
CA ASP A 440 3.33 11.21 -33.21
C ASP A 440 2.71 10.02 -32.48
N TYR A 441 3.30 8.83 -32.67
CA TYR A 441 3.02 7.71 -31.79
C TYR A 441 3.63 7.96 -30.40
N LEU A 442 2.76 8.06 -29.41
CA LEU A 442 3.13 8.03 -28.00
C LEU A 442 2.41 6.88 -27.33
N SER A 443 3.21 6.00 -26.75
CA SER A 443 2.77 4.76 -26.18
C SER A 443 1.77 4.98 -25.03
N PRO A 444 0.66 4.22 -24.97
CA PRO A 444 -0.14 4.13 -23.76
C PRO A 444 0.66 3.53 -22.60
N ILE A 445 0.25 3.88 -21.38
CA ILE A 445 0.98 3.52 -20.16
C ILE A 445 0.08 2.64 -19.29
N LEU A 446 0.54 1.44 -18.99
CA LEU A 446 -0.07 0.56 -17.98
C LEU A 446 0.75 0.64 -16.69
N LEU A 447 0.14 1.12 -15.62
CA LEU A 447 0.76 1.18 -14.29
C LEU A 447 0.34 -0.03 -13.45
N VAL A 448 1.31 -0.78 -12.95
CA VAL A 448 1.10 -1.97 -12.11
C VAL A 448 2.11 -2.05 -10.97
N GLU A 449 1.87 -2.94 -10.00
CA GLU A 449 2.83 -3.28 -8.95
C GLU A 449 4.17 -3.74 -9.57
N ASP A 450 5.28 -3.21 -9.03
CA ASP A 450 6.61 -3.77 -9.29
C ASP A 450 6.81 -5.03 -8.42
N CYS A 451 6.57 -6.18 -9.04
CA CYS A 451 6.61 -7.49 -8.39
C CYS A 451 8.00 -8.17 -8.45
N GLY A 452 9.06 -7.43 -8.75
CA GLY A 452 10.43 -7.95 -8.77
C GLY A 452 10.85 -8.52 -10.13
N THR A 453 11.60 -9.61 -10.09
CA THR A 453 12.29 -10.16 -11.27
C THR A 453 11.69 -11.48 -11.70
N SER A 454 11.81 -11.83 -12.98
CA SER A 454 11.44 -13.17 -13.46
C SER A 454 12.13 -14.26 -12.66
N ILE A 455 11.43 -15.38 -12.46
CA ILE A 455 12.01 -16.56 -11.80
C ILE A 455 13.15 -17.15 -12.64
N ASP A 456 14.12 -17.73 -11.94
CA ASP A 456 15.01 -18.72 -12.52
C ASP A 456 14.55 -20.11 -12.03
N PRO A 457 14.04 -20.99 -12.91
CA PRO A 457 13.59 -22.33 -12.52
C PRO A 457 14.65 -23.15 -11.78
N ASP A 458 15.94 -22.93 -12.08
CA ASP A 458 17.04 -23.69 -11.47
C ASP A 458 17.29 -23.27 -10.01
N ASP A 459 16.81 -22.09 -9.61
CA ASP A 459 16.89 -21.59 -8.24
C ASP A 459 15.71 -22.04 -7.35
N LEU A 460 14.63 -22.56 -7.94
CA LEU A 460 13.39 -22.84 -7.21
C LEU A 460 13.49 -24.10 -6.36
N SER A 461 12.94 -24.05 -5.15
CA SER A 461 12.64 -25.26 -4.39
C SER A 461 11.41 -25.98 -4.96
N GLN A 462 11.16 -27.21 -4.50
CA GLN A 462 9.93 -27.92 -4.86
C GLN A 462 8.69 -27.15 -4.41
N ASP A 463 8.76 -26.48 -3.24
CA ASP A 463 7.64 -25.71 -2.71
C ASP A 463 7.42 -24.42 -3.51
N ASP A 464 8.49 -23.73 -3.88
CA ASP A 464 8.43 -22.57 -4.78
C ASP A 464 7.83 -22.94 -6.15
N THR A 465 8.25 -24.08 -6.70
CA THR A 465 7.73 -24.61 -7.97
C THR A 465 6.23 -24.90 -7.87
N ARG A 466 5.80 -25.52 -6.77
CA ARG A 466 4.39 -25.81 -6.50
C ARG A 466 3.57 -24.53 -6.33
N GLU A 467 4.10 -23.53 -5.61
CA GLU A 467 3.44 -22.24 -5.46
C GLU A 467 3.25 -21.56 -6.82
N CYS A 468 4.30 -21.48 -7.65
CA CYS A 468 4.23 -20.94 -9.01
C CYS A 468 3.17 -21.64 -9.87
N ILE A 469 3.13 -22.98 -9.83
CA ILE A 469 2.15 -23.80 -10.55
C ILE A 469 0.73 -23.53 -10.01
N SER A 470 0.58 -23.38 -8.70
CA SER A 470 -0.71 -23.12 -8.07
C SER A 470 -1.34 -21.80 -8.52
N LEU A 471 -0.53 -20.80 -8.92
CA LEU A 471 -1.03 -19.53 -9.47
C LEU A 471 -1.88 -19.77 -10.73
N PHE A 472 -1.39 -20.60 -11.66
CA PHE A 472 -2.14 -20.96 -12.88
C PHE A 472 -3.40 -21.75 -12.55
N TYR A 473 -3.32 -22.76 -11.68
CA TYR A 473 -4.51 -23.54 -11.35
C TYR A 473 -5.58 -22.74 -10.59
N ARG A 474 -5.19 -21.77 -9.76
CA ARG A 474 -6.15 -20.84 -9.14
C ARG A 474 -6.82 -19.94 -10.16
N MET A 475 -6.07 -19.48 -11.16
CA MET A 475 -6.62 -18.72 -12.29
C MET A 475 -7.60 -19.59 -13.12
N HIS A 476 -7.24 -20.85 -13.38
CA HIS A 476 -8.08 -21.82 -14.08
C HIS A 476 -9.37 -22.13 -13.31
N ALA A 477 -9.32 -22.17 -11.98
CA ALA A 477 -10.47 -22.46 -11.12
C ALA A 477 -11.58 -21.40 -11.20
N VAL A 478 -11.27 -20.19 -11.69
CA VAL A 478 -12.24 -19.12 -11.96
C VAL A 478 -12.40 -18.84 -13.45
N ASP A 479 -12.21 -19.86 -14.28
CA ASP A 479 -12.48 -19.85 -15.72
C ASP A 479 -11.60 -18.85 -16.55
N TYR A 480 -10.40 -18.55 -16.05
CA TYR A 480 -9.37 -17.81 -16.79
C TYR A 480 -8.20 -18.73 -17.17
N TYR A 481 -7.64 -18.58 -18.37
CA TYR A 481 -6.31 -19.11 -18.72
C TYR A 481 -5.35 -17.96 -19.02
N HIS A 482 -4.04 -18.17 -18.84
CA HIS A 482 -3.06 -17.09 -19.02
C HIS A 482 -2.76 -16.79 -20.50
N GLY A 483 -2.61 -17.83 -21.31
CA GLY A 483 -2.32 -17.81 -22.75
C GLY A 483 -0.82 -17.72 -23.06
N SER A 484 0.05 -17.65 -22.04
CA SER A 484 1.50 -17.52 -22.21
C SER A 484 2.29 -17.95 -20.96
N PRO A 485 2.18 -19.22 -20.52
CA PRO A 485 2.86 -19.74 -19.34
C PRO A 485 4.35 -19.99 -19.65
N TYR A 486 5.14 -18.92 -19.54
CA TYR A 486 6.60 -18.93 -19.69
C TYR A 486 7.24 -18.46 -18.39
N ARG A 487 8.45 -18.97 -18.06
CA ARG A 487 9.17 -18.57 -16.84
C ARG A 487 9.37 -17.06 -16.69
N ARG A 488 9.55 -16.34 -17.80
CA ARG A 488 9.67 -14.86 -17.80
C ARG A 488 8.41 -14.15 -17.29
N ASN A 489 7.25 -14.79 -17.42
CA ASN A 489 5.94 -14.27 -17.02
C ASN A 489 5.55 -14.67 -15.59
N ILE A 490 6.47 -15.30 -14.86
CA ILE A 490 6.34 -15.56 -13.43
C ILE A 490 7.44 -14.74 -12.76
N VAL A 491 7.06 -13.78 -11.93
CA VAL A 491 8.00 -12.91 -11.23
C VAL A 491 7.99 -13.20 -9.74
N ARG A 492 9.14 -13.00 -9.10
CA ARG A 492 9.33 -13.18 -7.65
C ARG A 492 9.85 -11.89 -7.02
N GLN A 493 9.40 -11.64 -5.80
CA GLN A 493 9.91 -10.60 -4.92
C GLN A 493 10.10 -11.12 -3.49
N PRO A 494 10.96 -10.46 -2.69
CA PRO A 494 11.18 -10.85 -1.31
C PRO A 494 9.90 -10.79 -0.47
N GLY A 495 9.58 -11.88 0.23
CA GLY A 495 8.39 -12.01 1.07
C GLY A 495 8.71 -12.19 2.56
N PRO A 496 7.66 -12.33 3.40
CA PRO A 496 6.25 -12.14 3.06
C PRO A 496 5.86 -10.64 2.97
N LEU A 497 4.85 -10.30 2.17
CA LEU A 497 4.55 -8.89 1.84
C LEU A 497 3.87 -8.09 2.96
N ASN A 498 3.41 -8.75 4.03
CA ASN A 498 2.91 -8.10 5.24
C ASN A 498 4.04 -7.60 6.16
N GLU A 499 5.28 -7.97 5.90
CA GLU A 499 6.46 -7.53 6.67
C GLU A 499 7.09 -6.27 6.08
N HIS A 500 7.79 -5.52 6.94
CA HIS A 500 8.49 -4.30 6.53
C HIS A 500 9.52 -4.57 5.41
N PRO A 501 9.66 -3.68 4.40
CA PRO A 501 10.60 -3.88 3.29
C PRO A 501 12.02 -4.29 3.69
N LEU A 502 12.57 -3.70 4.76
CA LEU A 502 13.89 -4.06 5.30
C LEU A 502 13.97 -5.52 5.78
N VAL A 503 12.92 -6.03 6.42
CA VAL A 503 12.85 -7.43 6.85
C VAL A 503 12.82 -8.35 5.63
N ARG A 504 12.04 -7.98 4.60
CA ARG A 504 11.99 -8.74 3.34
C ARG A 504 13.34 -8.73 2.62
N GLN A 505 14.04 -7.59 2.59
CA GLN A 505 15.36 -7.50 1.99
C GLN A 505 16.38 -8.39 2.72
N ALA A 506 16.34 -8.41 4.06
CA ALA A 506 17.14 -9.34 4.85
C ALA A 506 16.79 -10.80 4.56
N ASN A 507 15.51 -11.12 4.35
CA ASN A 507 15.09 -12.47 3.96
C ASN A 507 15.68 -12.87 2.61
N ALA A 508 15.71 -11.96 1.63
CA ALA A 508 16.24 -12.22 0.28
C ALA A 508 17.75 -12.49 0.25
N THR A 509 18.51 -11.93 1.19
CA THR A 509 19.96 -12.11 1.28
C THR A 509 20.37 -13.20 2.26
N ALA A 510 19.42 -13.80 2.97
CA ALA A 510 19.68 -14.92 3.86
C ALA A 510 20.10 -16.17 3.09
N ALA A 511 21.25 -16.75 3.45
CA ALA A 511 21.72 -18.00 2.89
C ALA A 511 20.84 -19.18 3.37
N VAL A 512 20.43 -20.04 2.44
CA VAL A 512 19.67 -21.25 2.77
C VAL A 512 20.66 -22.36 3.14
N PRO A 513 20.63 -22.89 4.39
CA PRO A 513 21.61 -23.88 4.85
C PRO A 513 21.68 -25.10 3.94
N GLY A 514 22.90 -25.50 3.58
CA GLY A 514 23.15 -26.68 2.74
C GLY A 514 22.88 -26.46 1.25
N THR A 515 22.65 -25.22 0.80
CA THR A 515 22.49 -24.89 -0.63
C THR A 515 23.27 -23.64 -1.00
N SER A 516 23.54 -23.43 -2.29
CA SER A 516 24.09 -22.17 -2.83
C SER A 516 23.02 -21.08 -2.98
N ARG A 517 21.77 -21.34 -2.59
CA ARG A 517 20.64 -20.44 -2.80
C ARG A 517 20.56 -19.38 -1.71
N MET A 518 20.06 -18.21 -2.12
CA MET A 518 19.73 -17.09 -1.26
C MET A 518 18.21 -16.91 -1.22
N GLY A 519 17.69 -16.39 -0.11
CA GLY A 519 16.27 -16.12 0.04
C GLY A 519 15.52 -17.28 0.68
N THR A 520 14.90 -17.04 1.84
CA THR A 520 14.11 -18.07 2.54
C THR A 520 12.62 -17.97 2.27
N ASN A 521 12.11 -16.79 1.89
CA ASN A 521 10.69 -16.54 1.66
C ASN A 521 10.51 -15.63 0.44
N TRP A 522 9.78 -16.13 -0.56
CA TRP A 522 9.47 -15.42 -1.79
C TRP A 522 7.97 -15.19 -1.91
N SER A 523 7.58 -14.24 -2.75
CA SER A 523 6.19 -14.03 -3.16
C SER A 523 6.13 -13.92 -4.66
N TYR A 524 5.24 -14.68 -5.28
CA TYR A 524 5.17 -14.84 -6.73
C TYR A 524 3.96 -14.14 -7.34
N ARG A 525 4.08 -13.75 -8.60
CA ARG A 525 2.99 -13.20 -9.43
C ARG A 525 3.10 -13.69 -10.87
N LEU A 526 1.96 -13.82 -11.52
CA LEU A 526 1.87 -13.92 -12.98
C LEU A 526 1.80 -12.53 -13.59
N ILE A 527 2.42 -12.32 -14.74
CA ILE A 527 2.40 -11.06 -15.50
C ILE A 527 2.17 -11.33 -16.98
N ASP A 528 1.93 -10.29 -17.80
CA ASP A 528 1.77 -10.39 -19.26
C ASP A 528 0.44 -11.02 -19.70
N PHE A 529 -0.66 -10.39 -19.28
CA PHE A 529 -2.02 -10.90 -19.50
C PHE A 529 -2.64 -10.47 -20.84
N GLY A 530 -1.89 -9.99 -21.83
CA GLY A 530 -2.47 -9.59 -23.13
C GLY A 530 -3.13 -10.73 -23.91
N ARG A 531 -2.67 -11.97 -23.67
CA ARG A 531 -3.24 -13.22 -24.26
C ARG A 531 -4.25 -13.92 -23.35
N THR A 532 -4.48 -13.40 -22.15
CA THR A 532 -5.41 -14.00 -21.19
C THR A 532 -6.84 -13.86 -21.65
N ARG A 533 -7.64 -14.91 -21.44
CA ARG A 533 -9.07 -14.91 -21.75
C ARG A 533 -9.85 -15.56 -20.62
N HIS A 534 -11.10 -15.10 -20.48
CA HIS A 534 -12.11 -15.72 -19.66
C HIS A 534 -12.99 -16.60 -20.55
N LYS A 535 -13.51 -17.71 -20.01
CA LYS A 535 -14.37 -18.67 -20.74
C LYS A 535 -15.57 -18.05 -21.46
N THR A 536 -16.10 -16.93 -20.96
CA THR A 536 -17.27 -16.27 -21.55
C THR A 536 -16.94 -15.38 -22.75
N LYS A 537 -15.66 -15.13 -23.06
CA LYS A 537 -15.26 -14.38 -24.27
C LYS A 537 -15.30 -15.33 -25.46
N THR A 538 -16.38 -15.26 -26.25
CA THR A 538 -16.68 -16.17 -27.37
C THR A 538 -15.91 -15.87 -28.66
N ASP A 539 -15.09 -14.82 -28.67
CA ASP A 539 -14.44 -14.34 -29.90
C ASP A 539 -13.38 -15.31 -30.46
N TYR A 540 -13.03 -16.36 -29.71
CA TYR A 540 -12.08 -17.41 -30.10
C TYR A 540 -12.54 -18.78 -29.61
N ASP A 541 -12.70 -19.75 -30.53
CA ASP A 541 -13.12 -21.13 -30.26
C ASP A 541 -12.04 -22.00 -29.57
N ASP A 542 -10.98 -21.41 -29.01
CA ASP A 542 -9.79 -22.13 -28.55
C ASP A 542 -9.71 -22.37 -27.03
N TYR A 543 -10.67 -21.89 -26.23
CA TYR A 543 -10.56 -21.88 -24.76
C TYR A 543 -10.22 -23.25 -24.17
N SER A 544 -10.95 -24.30 -24.56
CA SER A 544 -10.71 -25.65 -24.03
C SER A 544 -9.33 -26.16 -24.40
N TRP A 545 -8.92 -25.93 -25.65
CA TRP A 545 -7.62 -26.39 -26.14
C TRP A 545 -6.47 -25.67 -25.43
N THR A 546 -6.57 -24.35 -25.26
CA THR A 546 -5.55 -23.56 -24.57
C THR A 546 -5.45 -23.92 -23.09
N MET A 547 -6.60 -24.11 -22.42
CA MET A 547 -6.66 -24.56 -21.03
C MET A 547 -6.00 -25.93 -20.84
N ASP A 548 -6.30 -26.89 -21.73
CA ASP A 548 -5.71 -28.22 -21.70
C ASP A 548 -4.19 -28.18 -21.95
N TRP A 549 -3.75 -27.33 -22.88
CA TRP A 549 -2.33 -27.11 -23.16
C TRP A 549 -1.59 -26.50 -21.96
N GLU A 550 -2.13 -25.45 -21.32
CA GLU A 550 -1.53 -24.87 -20.11
C GLU A 550 -1.48 -25.88 -18.97
N THR A 551 -2.57 -26.60 -18.75
CA THR A 551 -2.67 -27.67 -17.75
C THR A 551 -1.62 -28.75 -18.02
N GLY A 552 -1.42 -29.13 -19.28
CA GLY A 552 -0.38 -30.06 -19.70
C GLY A 552 1.03 -29.57 -19.38
N LYS A 553 1.32 -28.29 -19.65
CA LYS A 553 2.58 -27.64 -19.28
C LYS A 553 2.83 -27.66 -17.77
N MET A 554 1.83 -27.27 -16.97
CA MET A 554 1.94 -27.28 -15.51
C MET A 554 2.18 -28.69 -14.95
N ARG A 555 1.49 -29.71 -15.49
CA ARG A 555 1.72 -31.12 -15.12
C ARG A 555 3.09 -31.65 -15.54
N SER A 556 3.64 -31.14 -16.64
CA SER A 556 5.00 -31.47 -17.07
C SER A 556 6.01 -30.87 -16.08
N TRP A 557 5.84 -29.60 -15.73
CA TRP A 557 6.73 -28.91 -14.79
C TRP A 557 6.68 -29.53 -13.39
N LEU A 558 5.49 -29.88 -12.90
CA LEU A 558 5.31 -30.58 -11.62
C LEU A 558 6.05 -31.92 -11.57
N ARG A 559 6.28 -32.57 -12.71
CA ARG A 559 7.00 -33.84 -12.85
C ARG A 559 8.49 -33.68 -13.16
N GLY A 560 9.03 -32.48 -12.98
CA GLY A 560 10.45 -32.16 -13.23
C GLY A 560 10.77 -31.79 -14.67
N GLY A 561 9.77 -31.57 -15.53
CA GLY A 561 9.97 -30.98 -16.85
C GLY A 561 10.35 -29.50 -16.77
N SER A 562 10.99 -28.96 -17.81
CA SER A 562 11.33 -27.53 -17.86
C SER A 562 10.13 -26.69 -18.29
N LEU A 563 9.92 -25.55 -17.63
CA LEU A 563 9.05 -24.49 -18.14
C LEU A 563 9.84 -23.64 -19.15
N SER A 564 9.85 -24.09 -20.41
CA SER A 564 10.47 -23.39 -21.55
C SER A 564 9.78 -22.06 -21.82
#